data_AF-A0A2D4MLK0-F1
#
_entry.id   AF-A0A2D4MLK0-F1
#
_cell.length_a   1.000
_cell.length_b   1.000
_cell.length_c   1.000
_cell.angle_alpha   90.00
_cell.angle_beta   90.00
_cell.angle_gamma   90.00
#
_symmetry.space_group_name_H-M   'P 1'
#
loop_
_entity.id
_entity.type
_entity.pdbx_description
1 polymer ?
#
loop_
_entity_poly.entity_id
_entity_poly.type
_entity_poly.pdbx_seq_one_letter_code
_entity_poly.pdbx_strand_id
1 'polypeptide(L)'
;LAKCTIELASLLVSDRVPIQELDFLSPKMPEQQQSKYHLISSLLKSLLSIWKDNFQAPVPLHLMFSQKNITYLAGSKDHEWALFLFMLHGLVEHGLMTSTEVEHGLHDLQKQTWPLDFSEELEAVLRIFISKTHTTEPKTFACDLGSQPRETVAAQS
;
A
#
# COMPACT_ATOMS: atom_id res chain seq x y z
N LEU A 1 10.75 3.78 18.89
CA LEU A 1 9.38 3.32 18.59
C LEU A 1 9.10 3.21 17.08
N ALA A 2 9.26 4.27 16.29
CA ALA A 2 8.95 4.26 14.84
C ALA A 2 9.63 3.11 14.06
N LYS A 3 10.94 2.89 14.29
CA LYS A 3 11.68 1.78 13.68
C LYS A 3 11.09 0.42 14.02
N CYS A 4 10.70 0.20 15.27
CA CYS A 4 10.09 -1.05 15.74
C CYS A 4 8.74 -1.30 15.08
N THR A 5 7.92 -0.25 14.90
CA THR A 5 6.62 -0.39 14.23
C THR A 5 6.76 -0.72 12.74
N ILE A 6 7.81 -0.21 12.08
CA ILE A 6 8.10 -0.58 10.68
C ILE A 6 8.54 -2.04 10.59
N GLU A 7 9.44 -2.48 11.45
CA GLU A 7 9.87 -3.89 11.48
C GLU A 7 8.68 -4.82 11.79
N LEU A 8 7.79 -4.43 12.69
CA LEU A 8 6.54 -5.15 12.95
C LEU A 8 5.66 -5.24 11.69
N ALA A 9 5.48 -4.14 10.94
CA ALA A 9 4.74 -4.16 9.70
C ALA A 9 5.36 -5.14 8.68
N SER A 10 6.69 -5.13 8.52
CA SER A 10 7.40 -6.06 7.63
C SER A 10 7.23 -7.52 8.06
N LEU A 11 7.23 -7.81 9.36
CA LEU A 11 6.98 -9.15 9.89
C LEU A 11 5.52 -9.60 9.72
N LEU A 12 4.56 -8.69 9.88
CA LEU A 12 3.13 -8.95 9.69
C LEU A 12 2.82 -9.31 8.23
N VAL A 13 3.36 -8.56 7.29
CA VAL A 13 3.20 -8.81 5.86
C VAL A 13 3.76 -10.19 5.47
N SER A 14 4.86 -10.61 6.11
CA SER A 14 5.58 -11.84 5.78
C SER A 14 5.10 -13.09 6.53
N ASP A 15 3.97 -13.00 7.22
CA ASP A 15 3.41 -14.05 8.09
C ASP A 15 4.39 -14.61 9.15
N ARG A 16 5.34 -13.79 9.62
CA ARG A 16 6.38 -14.20 10.60
C ARG A 16 5.98 -13.94 12.04
N VAL A 17 4.83 -13.30 12.28
CA VAL A 17 4.33 -13.04 13.63
C VAL A 17 3.39 -14.18 14.02
N PRO A 18 3.68 -14.93 15.10
CA PRO A 18 2.75 -15.92 15.62
C PRO A 18 1.57 -15.19 16.28
N ILE A 19 0.56 -14.88 15.48
CA ILE A 19 -0.71 -14.38 16.00
C ILE A 19 -1.43 -15.61 16.55
N GLN A 20 -1.40 -15.76 17.89
CA GLN A 20 -2.25 -16.73 18.56
C GLN A 20 -3.71 -16.34 18.30
N GLU A 21 -4.30 -16.97 17.30
CA GLU A 21 -5.76 -17.08 17.21
C GLU A 21 -6.19 -17.80 18.48
N LEU A 22 -6.95 -17.11 19.34
CA LEU A 22 -7.60 -17.73 20.49
C LEU A 22 -8.34 -18.99 19.99
N ASP A 23 -7.82 -20.17 20.36
CA ASP A 23 -8.37 -21.51 20.22
C ASP A 23 -9.43 -21.74 19.13
N PHE A 24 -8.99 -22.03 17.91
CA PHE A 24 -9.75 -22.87 16.98
C PHE A 24 -8.90 -24.05 16.52
N LEU A 25 -8.95 -25.12 17.32
CA LEU A 25 -8.54 -26.47 16.93
C LEU A 25 -9.28 -26.88 15.66
N SER A 26 -8.71 -26.66 14.48
CA SER A 26 -9.23 -27.27 13.25
C SER A 26 -8.15 -27.35 12.15
N PRO A 27 -8.12 -28.42 11.32
CA PRO A 27 -7.11 -28.59 10.29
C PRO A 27 -7.38 -27.63 9.13
N LYS A 28 -6.48 -26.66 8.94
CA LYS A 28 -6.21 -25.89 7.70
C LYS A 28 -7.40 -25.83 6.72
N MET A 29 -8.42 -25.06 7.08
CA MET A 29 -9.51 -24.70 6.15
C MET A 29 -9.19 -23.36 5.47
N PRO A 30 -9.57 -23.16 4.19
CA PRO A 30 -9.41 -21.86 3.49
C PRO A 30 -10.00 -20.67 4.26
N GLU A 31 -11.05 -20.93 5.05
CA GLU A 31 -11.73 -19.94 5.89
C GLU A 31 -10.83 -19.35 6.98
N GLN A 32 -9.93 -20.16 7.57
CA GLN A 32 -8.96 -19.68 8.58
C GLN A 32 -7.87 -18.79 7.95
N GLN A 33 -7.47 -19.09 6.71
CA GLN A 33 -6.49 -18.26 6.01
C GLN A 33 -7.09 -16.90 5.64
N GLN A 34 -8.38 -16.88 5.28
CA GLN A 34 -9.11 -15.63 5.01
C GLN A 34 -9.34 -14.79 6.27
N SER A 35 -9.67 -15.41 7.41
CA SER A 35 -9.79 -14.69 8.69
C SER A 35 -8.46 -14.10 9.13
N LYS A 36 -7.37 -14.86 9.00
CA LYS A 36 -6.02 -14.40 9.31
C LYS A 36 -5.58 -13.23 8.43
N TYR A 37 -5.82 -13.31 7.12
CA TYR A 37 -5.55 -12.20 6.19
C TYR A 37 -6.33 -10.94 6.58
N HIS A 38 -7.63 -11.08 6.89
CA HIS A 38 -8.45 -9.96 7.34
C HIS A 38 -7.89 -9.32 8.63
N LEU A 39 -7.46 -10.15 9.58
CA LEU A 39 -6.85 -9.69 10.81
C LEU A 39 -5.54 -8.92 10.55
N ILE A 40 -4.62 -9.50 9.75
CA ILE A 40 -3.35 -8.86 9.40
C ILE A 40 -3.60 -7.54 8.67
N SER A 41 -4.48 -7.51 7.68
CA SER A 41 -4.81 -6.27 6.97
C SER A 41 -5.40 -5.19 7.89
N SER A 42 -6.19 -5.57 8.89
CA SER A 42 -6.72 -4.64 9.91
C SER A 42 -5.61 -4.08 10.81
N LEU A 43 -4.62 -4.91 11.18
CA LEU A 43 -3.45 -4.46 11.93
C LEU A 43 -2.58 -3.51 11.10
N LEU A 44 -2.35 -3.82 9.82
CA LEU A 44 -1.61 -2.94 8.91
C LEU A 44 -2.29 -1.58 8.74
N LYS A 45 -3.62 -1.55 8.59
CA LYS A 45 -4.41 -0.30 8.59
C LYS A 45 -4.23 0.50 9.88
N SER A 46 -4.21 -0.19 11.02
CA SER A 46 -4.00 0.46 12.31
C SER A 46 -2.60 1.09 12.39
N LEU A 47 -1.56 0.38 11.91
CA LEU A 47 -0.20 0.92 11.85
C LEU A 47 -0.09 2.15 10.94
N LEU A 48 -0.75 2.12 9.78
CA LEU A 48 -0.83 3.27 8.86
C LEU A 48 -1.44 4.50 9.53
N SER A 49 -2.57 4.35 10.22
CA SER A 49 -3.18 5.45 10.98
C SER A 49 -2.25 5.93 12.09
N ILE A 50 -1.62 5.03 12.85
CA ILE A 50 -0.68 5.42 13.91
C ILE A 50 0.50 6.23 13.34
N TRP A 51 1.06 5.82 12.20
CA TRP A 51 2.14 6.54 11.53
C TRP A 51 1.73 7.93 11.07
N LYS A 52 0.47 8.09 10.67
CA LYS A 52 -0.08 9.38 10.23
C LYS A 52 -0.38 10.30 11.40
N ASP A 53 -1.03 9.77 12.43
CA ASP A 53 -1.74 10.58 13.42
C ASP A 53 -0.97 10.71 14.76
N ASN A 54 -0.08 9.77 15.09
CA ASN A 54 0.49 9.65 16.44
C ASN A 54 2.00 9.93 16.54
N PHE A 55 2.73 9.95 15.43
CA PHE A 55 4.16 10.23 15.46
C PHE A 55 4.45 11.73 15.35
N GLN A 56 5.10 12.29 16.38
CA GLN A 56 5.55 13.70 16.38
C GLN A 56 6.80 13.94 15.52
N ALA A 57 7.46 12.88 15.06
CA ALA A 57 8.65 12.93 14.22
C ALA A 57 8.43 12.07 12.96
N PRO A 58 9.09 12.39 11.83
CA PRO A 58 8.93 11.62 10.59
C PRO A 58 9.20 10.13 10.80
N VAL A 59 8.25 9.30 10.38
CA VAL A 59 8.40 7.84 10.42
C VAL A 59 9.43 7.44 9.34
N PRO A 60 10.46 6.64 9.65
CA PRO A 60 11.52 6.31 8.70
C PRO A 60 11.08 5.21 7.72
N LEU A 61 10.06 5.49 6.91
CA LEU A 61 9.36 4.53 6.05
C LEU A 61 10.27 3.90 4.99
N HIS A 62 11.37 4.57 4.61
CA HIS A 62 12.42 4.00 3.75
C HIS A 62 12.97 2.67 4.29
N LEU A 63 12.93 2.43 5.62
CA LEU A 63 13.37 1.17 6.22
C LEU A 63 12.50 -0.01 5.80
N MET A 64 11.25 0.21 5.37
CA MET A 64 10.40 -0.85 4.80
C MET A 64 11.01 -1.43 3.53
N PHE A 65 11.78 -0.64 2.77
CA PHE A 65 12.53 -1.04 1.59
C PHE A 65 13.99 -1.40 1.89
N SER A 66 14.32 -1.65 3.16
CA SER A 66 15.66 -2.16 3.48
C SER A 66 15.78 -3.63 3.11
N GLN A 67 17.00 -4.05 2.73
CA GLN A 67 17.28 -5.45 2.42
C GLN A 67 16.79 -6.37 3.53
N LYS A 68 17.13 -6.05 4.80
CA LYS A 68 16.69 -6.79 5.98
C LYS A 68 15.17 -6.99 6.00
N ASN A 69 14.39 -5.94 5.85
CA ASN A 69 12.95 -6.02 6.02
C ASN A 69 12.26 -6.73 4.85
N ILE A 70 12.82 -6.59 3.65
CA ILE A 70 12.29 -7.25 2.45
C ILE A 70 12.67 -8.73 2.40
N THR A 71 13.80 -9.13 2.97
CA THR A 71 14.15 -10.56 3.11
C THR A 71 13.15 -11.37 3.93
N TYR A 72 12.27 -10.74 4.73
CA TYR A 72 11.21 -11.48 5.42
C TYR A 72 10.22 -12.15 4.45
N LEU A 73 10.04 -11.57 3.26
CA LEU A 73 9.24 -12.11 2.15
C LEU A 73 9.95 -13.25 1.41
N ALA A 74 11.21 -13.57 1.72
CA ALA A 74 11.90 -14.66 1.06
C ALA A 74 11.21 -16.00 1.38
N GLY A 75 10.81 -16.72 0.32
CA GLY A 75 10.06 -17.97 0.42
C GLY A 75 8.61 -17.82 0.91
N SER A 76 8.03 -16.61 0.86
CA SER A 76 6.62 -16.39 1.16
C SER A 76 5.72 -16.79 -0.02
N LYS A 77 4.42 -16.95 0.23
CA LYS A 77 3.43 -17.27 -0.81
C LYS A 77 2.89 -15.97 -1.44
N ASP A 78 2.02 -16.14 -2.44
CA ASP A 78 1.40 -15.03 -3.18
C ASP A 78 0.62 -14.06 -2.26
N HIS A 79 0.07 -14.56 -1.15
CA HIS A 79 -0.76 -13.73 -0.26
C HIS A 79 0.07 -12.73 0.55
N GLU A 80 1.32 -13.04 0.90
CA GLU A 80 2.23 -12.14 1.60
C GLU A 80 2.67 -11.01 0.67
N TRP A 81 2.92 -11.31 -0.61
CA TRP A 81 3.16 -10.29 -1.63
C TRP A 81 1.95 -9.39 -1.85
N ALA A 82 0.73 -9.94 -1.77
CA ALA A 82 -0.50 -9.15 -1.81
C ALA A 82 -0.64 -8.23 -0.58
N LEU A 83 -0.27 -8.70 0.63
CA LEU A 83 -0.20 -7.87 1.83
C LEU A 83 0.87 -6.78 1.71
N PHE A 84 1.99 -7.08 1.06
CA PHE A 84 3.05 -6.11 0.82
C PHE A 84 2.55 -5.00 -0.10
N LEU A 85 1.93 -5.36 -1.22
CA LEU A 85 1.32 -4.40 -2.14
C LEU A 85 0.21 -3.58 -1.45
N PHE A 86 -0.62 -4.21 -0.62
CA PHE A 86 -1.61 -3.53 0.21
C PHE A 86 -0.96 -2.47 1.11
N MET A 87 0.14 -2.81 1.75
CA MET A 87 0.91 -1.90 2.61
C MET A 87 1.46 -0.72 1.81
N LEU A 88 2.03 -0.95 0.61
CA LEU A 88 2.56 0.11 -0.26
C LEU A 88 1.48 1.09 -0.70
N HIS A 89 0.32 0.60 -1.14
CA HIS A 89 -0.81 1.47 -1.46
C HIS A 89 -1.27 2.26 -0.24
N GLY A 90 -1.34 1.61 0.92
CA GLY A 90 -1.72 2.25 2.17
C GLY A 90 -0.80 3.43 2.54
N LEU A 91 0.51 3.33 2.28
CA LEU A 91 1.45 4.44 2.50
C LEU A 91 1.09 5.67 1.66
N VAL A 92 0.73 5.47 0.39
CA VAL A 92 0.32 6.55 -0.51
C VAL A 92 -1.04 7.11 -0.10
N GLU A 93 -2.02 6.26 0.14
CA GLU A 93 -3.39 6.66 0.51
C GLU A 93 -3.43 7.45 1.81
N HIS A 94 -2.55 7.14 2.77
CA HIS A 94 -2.46 7.88 4.03
C HIS A 94 -1.61 9.15 3.93
N GLY A 95 -1.01 9.44 2.77
CA GLY A 95 -0.12 10.58 2.56
C GLY A 95 1.22 10.45 3.30
N LEU A 96 1.61 9.22 3.63
CA LEU A 96 2.85 8.92 4.36
C LEU A 96 4.08 8.90 3.43
N MET A 97 3.87 8.49 2.18
CA MET A 97 4.84 8.58 1.09
C MET A 97 4.11 8.95 -0.19
N THR A 98 4.79 9.63 -1.10
CA THR A 98 4.33 9.81 -2.47
C THR A 98 4.50 8.53 -3.28
N SER A 99 3.72 8.37 -4.35
CA SER A 99 3.88 7.23 -5.27
C SER A 99 5.30 7.13 -5.82
N THR A 100 5.92 8.28 -6.13
CA THR A 100 7.30 8.33 -6.62
C THR A 100 8.30 7.88 -5.56
N GLU A 101 8.14 8.25 -4.29
CA GLU A 101 9.03 7.77 -3.22
C GLU A 101 8.93 6.25 -3.04
N VAL A 102 7.72 5.68 -3.17
CA VAL A 102 7.53 4.21 -3.14
C VAL A 102 8.18 3.54 -4.34
N GLU A 103 7.97 4.07 -5.55
CA GLU A 103 8.59 3.57 -6.79
C GLU A 103 10.12 3.58 -6.70
N HIS A 104 10.72 4.68 -6.21
CA HIS A 104 12.17 4.74 -5.99
C HIS A 104 12.65 3.68 -4.99
N GLY A 105 11.94 3.49 -3.88
CA GLY A 105 12.26 2.46 -2.89
C GLY A 105 12.23 1.04 -3.48
N LEU A 106 11.24 0.73 -4.32
CA LEU A 106 11.16 -0.54 -5.03
C LEU A 106 12.27 -0.71 -6.07
N HIS A 107 12.60 0.34 -6.83
CA HIS A 107 13.71 0.31 -7.78
C HIS A 107 15.06 0.12 -7.09
N ASP A 108 15.27 0.72 -5.93
CA ASP A 108 16.50 0.53 -5.14
C ASP A 108 16.61 -0.89 -4.59
N LEU A 109 15.49 -1.54 -4.29
CA LEU A 109 15.49 -2.97 -3.97
C LEU A 109 15.91 -3.82 -5.18
N GLN A 110 15.38 -3.55 -6.37
CA GLN A 110 15.72 -4.32 -7.57
C GLN A 110 17.21 -4.28 -7.93
N LYS A 111 17.93 -3.21 -7.57
CA LYS A 111 19.38 -3.09 -7.80
C LYS A 111 20.20 -4.03 -6.93
N GLN A 112 19.62 -4.63 -5.90
CA GLN A 112 20.31 -5.54 -4.98
C GLN A 112 20.34 -6.96 -5.54
N THR A 113 21.22 -7.79 -5.00
CA THR A 113 21.34 -9.20 -5.40
C THR A 113 20.30 -10.05 -4.67
N TRP A 114 19.37 -10.62 -5.44
CA TRP A 114 18.31 -11.49 -4.94
C TRP A 114 18.31 -12.84 -5.66
N PRO A 115 17.73 -13.89 -5.04
CA PRO A 115 17.29 -15.08 -5.75
C PRO A 115 16.39 -14.73 -6.95
N LEU A 116 16.41 -15.54 -8.01
CA LEU A 116 15.68 -15.26 -9.25
C LEU A 116 14.16 -15.20 -9.02
N ASP A 117 13.61 -16.20 -8.33
CA ASP A 117 12.22 -16.28 -7.93
C ASP A 117 11.77 -15.03 -7.16
N PHE A 118 12.60 -14.58 -6.21
CA PHE A 118 12.33 -13.36 -5.47
C PHE A 118 12.36 -12.10 -6.35
N SER A 119 13.30 -12.05 -7.29
CA SER A 119 13.45 -10.90 -8.20
C SER A 119 12.25 -10.76 -9.12
N GLU A 120 11.73 -11.88 -9.63
CA GLU A 120 10.55 -11.92 -10.51
C GLU A 120 9.30 -11.42 -9.78
N GLU A 121 9.08 -11.84 -8.54
CA GLU A 121 7.96 -11.37 -7.71
C GLU A 121 8.08 -9.88 -7.37
N LEU A 122 9.29 -9.42 -6.99
CA LEU A 122 9.53 -8.00 -6.73
C LEU A 122 9.28 -7.13 -7.99
N GLU A 123 9.67 -7.62 -9.16
CA GLU A 123 9.38 -6.96 -10.43
C GLU A 123 7.87 -6.94 -10.75
N ALA A 124 7.16 -8.03 -10.44
CA ALA A 124 5.70 -8.07 -10.58
C ALA A 124 5.01 -7.03 -9.68
N VAL A 125 5.42 -6.93 -8.41
CA VAL A 125 4.91 -5.90 -7.48
C VAL A 125 5.16 -4.49 -8.00
N LEU A 126 6.37 -4.21 -8.48
CA LEU A 126 6.70 -2.90 -9.08
C LEU A 126 5.79 -2.58 -10.26
N ARG A 127 5.63 -3.52 -11.21
CA ARG A 127 4.75 -3.35 -12.37
C ARG A 127 3.30 -3.08 -11.97
N ILE A 128 2.78 -3.82 -10.99
CA ILE A 128 1.39 -3.65 -10.52
C ILE A 128 1.21 -2.29 -9.85
N PHE A 129 2.18 -1.87 -9.03
CA PHE A 129 2.12 -0.58 -8.36
C PHE A 129 2.11 0.58 -9.36
N ILE A 130 3.04 0.61 -10.31
CA ILE A 130 3.14 1.64 -11.36
C ILE A 130 1.87 1.66 -12.23
N SER A 131 1.34 0.49 -12.62
CA SER A 131 0.15 0.44 -13.50
C SER A 131 -1.09 1.06 -12.86
N LYS A 132 -1.22 0.98 -11.53
CA LYS A 132 -2.31 1.61 -10.78
C LYS A 132 -2.13 3.12 -10.56
N THR A 133 -0.90 3.61 -10.45
CA THR A 133 -0.63 5.05 -10.26
C THR A 133 -0.93 5.84 -11.53
N HIS A 134 -0.78 5.25 -12.73
CA HIS A 134 -1.13 5.88 -14.01
C HIS A 134 -2.63 5.89 -14.33
N THR A 135 -3.48 5.20 -13.56
CA THR A 135 -4.93 5.18 -13.81
C THR A 135 -5.67 6.38 -13.18
N THR A 136 -4.95 7.29 -12.51
CA THR A 136 -5.49 8.47 -11.82
C THR A 136 -5.03 9.80 -12.44
N GLU A 137 -5.12 9.96 -13.77
CA GLU A 137 -5.10 11.30 -14.38
C GLU A 137 -6.54 11.84 -14.55
N PRO A 138 -6.80 13.13 -14.23
CA PRO A 138 -8.15 13.67 -14.13
C PRO A 138 -8.69 14.03 -15.51
N LYS A 139 -9.89 13.55 -15.82
CA LYS A 139 -10.68 14.06 -16.95
C LYS A 139 -11.22 15.44 -16.60
N THR A 140 -10.37 16.45 -16.74
CA THR A 140 -10.76 17.86 -16.75
C THR A 140 -11.58 18.10 -18.01
N PHE A 141 -12.90 17.90 -17.92
CA PHE A 141 -13.79 18.56 -18.86
C PHE A 141 -13.89 20.02 -18.42
N ALA A 142 -13.11 20.86 -19.09
CA ALA A 142 -13.34 22.30 -19.07
C ALA A 142 -14.80 22.54 -19.49
N CYS A 143 -15.60 23.09 -18.58
CA CYS A 143 -16.85 23.72 -18.94
C CYS A 143 -16.51 24.91 -19.84
N ASP A 144 -16.68 24.74 -21.15
CA ASP A 144 -16.61 25.88 -22.06
C ASP A 144 -17.79 26.80 -21.81
N LEU A 145 -17.42 28.00 -21.35
CA LEU A 145 -18.27 29.11 -20.99
C LEU A 145 -18.88 29.72 -22.26
N GLY A 146 -19.97 29.14 -22.76
CA GLY A 146 -20.81 29.76 -23.78
C GLY A 146 -21.64 30.91 -23.20
N SER A 147 -20.99 32.04 -22.93
CA SER A 147 -21.66 33.28 -22.51
C SER A 147 -22.39 33.89 -23.71
N GLN A 148 -23.71 34.01 -23.65
CA GLN A 148 -24.45 34.92 -24.54
C GLN A 148 -25.53 35.68 -23.74
N PRO A 149 -25.47 37.02 -23.67
CA PRO A 149 -26.58 37.84 -23.22
C PRO A 149 -27.39 38.34 -24.43
N ARG A 150 -28.72 38.22 -24.38
CA ARG A 150 -29.67 38.91 -25.28
C ARG A 150 -30.96 39.14 -24.50
N GLU A 151 -31.11 40.31 -23.91
CA GLU A 151 -31.83 41.48 -24.44
C GLU A 151 -33.36 41.43 -24.24
N THR A 152 -33.78 42.31 -23.34
CA THR A 152 -35.06 43.03 -23.17
C THR A 152 -35.90 43.22 -24.44
N VAL A 153 -37.22 42.90 -24.42
CA VAL A 153 -38.29 43.71 -25.07
C VAL A 153 -39.68 43.50 -24.40
N ALA A 154 -40.23 44.63 -23.95
CA ALA A 154 -41.61 45.14 -23.81
C ALA A 154 -42.87 44.27 -23.57
N ALA A 155 -43.67 44.78 -22.61
CA ALA A 155 -45.10 44.56 -22.43
C ALA A 155 -45.96 45.18 -23.54
N GLN A 156 -47.14 44.63 -23.80
CA GLN A 156 -48.21 45.30 -24.54
C GLN A 156 -49.52 45.26 -23.76
N SER A 157 -50.25 46.38 -23.88
CA SER A 157 -51.58 46.69 -23.35
C SER A 157 -52.69 45.79 -23.85
#